data_AF-A0A1V2FXG0-F1
#
_entry.id   AF-A0A1V2FXG0-F1
#
_cell.length_a   1.000
_cell.length_b   1.000
_cell.length_c   1.000
_cell.angle_alpha   90.00
_cell.angle_beta   90.00
_cell.angle_gamma   90.00
#
_symmetry.space_group_name_H-M   'P 1'
#
loop_
_entity.id
_entity.type
_entity.pdbx_description
1 polymer ?
#
loop_
_entity_poly.entity_id
_entity_poly.type
_entity_poly.pdbx_seq_one_letter_code
_entity_poly.pdbx_strand_id
1 'polypeptide(L)'
;SYLVPGYATAPALMYVGLLMLSNVAKIDFADFVDAMAGLVTAVFIVLTCNIVTGIMIGFATLVIGRLVSGEWRKLNIGTVVIAVALVTFYAGGWAI
;
A
#
# COMPACT_ATOMS: atom_id res chain seq x y z
N SER A 1 34.41 -1.27 15.00
CA SER A 1 33.41 -1.28 13.91
C SER A 1 32.38 -0.18 14.15
N TYR A 2 32.71 1.06 13.77
CA TYR A 2 31.80 2.23 13.72
C TYR A 2 32.44 3.31 12.83
N LEU A 3 32.80 2.92 11.60
CA LEU A 3 33.46 3.78 10.60
C LEU A 3 32.56 4.92 10.06
N VAL A 4 31.27 4.96 10.44
CA VAL A 4 30.33 5.99 10.02
C VAL A 4 29.77 6.67 11.27
N PRO A 5 29.95 8.00 11.44
CA PRO A 5 29.31 8.75 12.52
C PRO A 5 27.79 8.54 12.46
N GLY A 6 27.14 8.30 13.60
CA GLY A 6 25.66 8.19 13.66
C GLY A 6 24.94 9.45 13.16
N TYR A 7 25.62 10.59 13.13
CA TYR A 7 25.14 11.82 12.51
C TYR A 7 25.04 11.74 10.98
N ALA A 8 25.80 10.86 10.33
CA ALA A 8 25.78 10.67 8.88
C ALA A 8 24.71 9.68 8.40
N THR A 9 24.17 8.84 9.29
CA THR A 9 23.09 7.90 8.95
C THR A 9 21.72 8.57 8.91
N ALA A 10 21.50 9.60 9.73
CA ALA A 10 20.27 10.40 9.73
C ALA A 10 19.91 11.01 8.35
N PRO A 11 20.81 11.74 7.66
CA PRO A 11 20.50 12.29 6.33
C PRO A 11 20.33 11.20 5.27
N ALA A 12 21.07 10.07 5.39
CA ALA A 12 20.91 8.94 4.48
C ALA A 12 19.52 8.30 4.61
N LEU A 13 19.01 8.11 5.82
CA LEU A 13 17.67 7.58 6.06
C LEU A 13 16.55 8.53 5.61
N MET A 14 16.72 9.86 5.79
CA MET A 14 15.79 10.85 5.23
C MET A 14 15.71 10.75 3.70
N TYR A 15 16.85 10.61 3.02
CA TYR A 15 16.87 10.48 1.57
C TYR A 15 16.19 9.19 1.09
N VAL A 16 16.43 8.06 1.77
CA VAL A 16 15.74 6.79 1.47
C VAL A 16 14.23 6.92 1.69
N GLY A 17 13.80 7.60 2.76
CA GLY A 17 12.37 7.88 3.00
C GLY A 17 11.74 8.71 1.88
N LEU A 18 12.44 9.74 1.39
CA LEU A 18 12.00 10.54 0.25
C LEU A 18 11.88 9.71 -1.04
N LEU A 19 12.83 8.80 -1.28
CA LEU A 19 12.77 7.86 -2.41
C LEU A 19 11.57 6.92 -2.32
N MET A 20 11.24 6.44 -1.12
CA MET A 20 10.06 5.58 -0.90
C MET A 20 8.75 6.35 -1.12
N LEU A 21 8.68 7.61 -0.65
CA LEU A 21 7.53 8.49 -0.89
C LEU A 21 7.35 8.87 -2.37
N SER A 22 8.44 8.94 -3.15
CA SER A 22 8.35 9.16 -4.60
C SER A 22 7.51 8.10 -5.30
N ASN A 23 7.45 6.88 -4.76
CA ASN A 23 6.60 5.83 -5.32
C ASN A 23 5.10 6.07 -5.05
N VAL A 24 4.76 6.80 -3.99
CA VAL A 24 3.38 7.23 -3.70
C VAL A 24 2.90 8.26 -4.74
N ALA A 25 3.82 9.10 -5.26
CA ALA A 25 3.49 10.06 -6.31
C ALA A 25 3.16 9.41 -7.67
N LYS A 26 3.44 8.11 -7.85
CA LYS A 26 3.08 7.34 -9.05
C LYS A 26 1.69 6.71 -8.97
N ILE A 27 0.97 6.92 -7.87
CA ILE A 27 -0.41 6.44 -7.74
C ILE A 27 -1.28 7.19 -8.76
N ASP A 28 -2.14 6.45 -9.45
CA ASP A 28 -3.11 7.04 -10.37
C ASP A 28 -4.24 7.69 -9.57
N PHE A 29 -4.19 9.02 -9.44
CA PHE A 29 -5.20 9.80 -8.74
C PHE A 29 -6.45 10.08 -9.59
N ALA A 30 -6.47 9.71 -10.88
CA ALA A 30 -7.66 9.85 -11.72
C ALA A 30 -8.69 8.76 -11.41
N ASP A 31 -8.25 7.61 -10.90
CA ASP A 31 -9.12 6.55 -10.40
C ASP A 31 -9.41 6.76 -8.91
N PHE A 32 -10.69 7.00 -8.59
CA PHE A 32 -11.13 7.24 -7.22
C PHE A 32 -10.85 6.07 -6.28
N VAL A 33 -10.90 4.82 -6.77
CA VAL A 33 -10.71 3.64 -5.93
C VAL A 33 -9.23 3.46 -5.57
N ASP A 34 -8.35 3.65 -6.55
CA ASP A 34 -6.90 3.56 -6.33
C ASP A 34 -6.39 4.71 -5.46
N ALA A 35 -6.87 5.93 -5.69
CA ALA A 35 -6.57 7.08 -4.86
C ALA A 35 -7.01 6.88 -3.40
N MET A 36 -8.25 6.40 -3.20
CA MET A 36 -8.80 6.14 -1.87
C MET A 36 -8.00 5.06 -1.13
N ALA A 37 -7.73 3.93 -1.78
CA ALA A 37 -6.97 2.84 -1.18
C ALA A 37 -5.52 3.24 -0.85
N GLY A 38 -4.86 3.97 -1.76
CA GLY A 38 -3.52 4.50 -1.54
C GLY A 38 -3.46 5.45 -0.33
N LEU A 39 -4.45 6.34 -0.20
CA LEU A 39 -4.55 7.27 0.93
C LEU A 39 -4.80 6.52 2.24
N VAL A 40 -5.75 5.59 2.26
CA VAL A 40 -6.03 4.76 3.45
C VAL A 40 -4.78 3.99 3.87
N THR A 41 -4.05 3.39 2.91
CA THR A 41 -2.78 2.73 3.19
C THR A 41 -1.80 3.67 3.88
N ALA A 42 -1.54 4.85 3.30
CA ALA A 42 -0.58 5.80 3.83
C ALA A 42 -0.95 6.27 5.25
N VAL A 43 -2.22 6.59 5.48
CA VAL A 43 -2.71 7.03 6.80
C VAL A 43 -2.56 5.94 7.85
N PHE A 44 -2.94 4.69 7.53
CA PHE A 44 -2.85 3.58 8.49
C PHE A 44 -1.42 3.16 8.79
N ILE A 45 -0.50 3.26 7.82
CA ILE A 45 0.93 3.02 8.08
C ILE A 45 1.45 4.02 9.11
N VAL A 46 1.13 5.31 8.94
CA VAL A 46 1.56 6.38 9.87
C VAL A 46 0.90 6.21 11.23
N LEU A 47 -0.40 5.92 11.27
CA LEU A 47 -1.15 5.78 12.52
C LEU A 47 -0.73 4.55 13.33
N THR A 48 -0.43 3.43 12.67
CA THR A 48 -0.09 2.17 13.34
C THR A 48 1.42 2.05 13.60
N CYS A 49 2.24 2.95 13.03
CA CYS A 49 3.69 2.82 12.95
C CYS A 49 4.14 1.44 12.41
N ASN A 50 3.29 0.79 11.61
CA ASN A 50 3.51 -0.55 11.07
C ASN A 50 3.14 -0.58 9.59
N ILE A 51 4.15 -0.77 8.76
CA ILE A 51 4.03 -0.80 7.29
C ILE A 51 3.14 -1.97 6.86
N VAL A 52 3.26 -3.14 7.50
CA VAL A 52 2.54 -4.36 7.11
C VAL A 52 1.04 -4.23 7.38
N THR A 53 0.67 -3.77 8.58
CA THR A 53 -0.74 -3.60 8.96
C THR A 53 -1.43 -2.57 8.07
N GLY A 54 -0.75 -1.45 7.77
CA GLY A 54 -1.31 -0.44 6.89
C GLY A 54 -1.49 -0.92 5.44
N ILE A 55 -0.52 -1.68 4.91
CA ILE A 55 -0.66 -2.33 3.60
C ILE A 55 -1.84 -3.30 3.58
N MET A 56 -2.03 -4.14 4.61
CA MET A 56 -3.17 -5.07 4.65
C MET A 56 -4.52 -4.35 4.57
N ILE A 57 -4.74 -3.32 5.39
CA ILE A 57 -6.00 -2.57 5.43
C ILE A 57 -6.22 -1.80 4.12
N GLY A 58 -5.18 -1.12 3.64
CA GLY A 58 -5.25 -0.36 2.40
C GLY A 58 -5.53 -1.23 1.18
N PHE A 59 -4.90 -2.41 1.13
CA PHE A 59 -5.11 -3.37 0.05
C PHE A 59 -6.51 -4.00 0.10
N ALA A 60 -7.03 -4.30 1.30
CA ALA A 60 -8.43 -4.73 1.48
C ALA A 60 -9.43 -3.66 0.99
N THR A 61 -9.16 -2.39 1.29
CA THR A 61 -9.98 -1.26 0.85
C THR A 61 -10.03 -1.14 -0.68
N LEU A 62 -8.89 -1.41 -1.35
CA LEU A 62 -8.79 -1.43 -2.81
C LEU A 62 -9.69 -2.51 -3.41
N VAL A 63 -9.64 -3.74 -2.87
CA VAL A 63 -10.45 -4.86 -3.36
C VAL A 63 -11.94 -4.65 -3.11
N ILE A 64 -12.32 -4.22 -1.91
CA ILE A 64 -13.73 -3.92 -1.60
C ILE A 64 -14.23 -2.77 -2.48
N GLY A 65 -13.45 -1.70 -2.64
CA GLY A 65 -13.80 -0.56 -3.49
C GLY A 65 -13.99 -0.96 -4.96
N ARG A 66 -13.11 -1.79 -5.52
CA ARG A 66 -13.25 -2.26 -6.91
C ARG A 66 -14.40 -3.24 -7.09
N LEU A 67 -14.72 -4.04 -6.07
CA LEU A 67 -15.88 -4.94 -6.07
C LEU A 67 -17.20 -4.17 -6.11
N VAL A 68 -17.30 -3.10 -5.30
CA VAL A 68 -18.49 -2.23 -5.23
C VAL A 68 -18.65 -1.35 -6.47
N SER A 69 -17.55 -0.85 -7.04
CA SER A 69 -17.60 -0.03 -8.26
C SER A 69 -18.05 -0.79 -9.52
N GLY A 70 -18.12 -2.13 -9.49
CA GLY A 70 -18.62 -2.93 -10.61
C GLY A 70 -17.77 -2.83 -11.90
N GLU A 71 -16.58 -2.24 -11.83
CA GLU A 71 -15.67 -2.05 -12.95
C GLU A 71 -14.81 -3.31 -13.20
N TRP A 72 -15.46 -4.47 -13.39
CA TRP A 72 -14.82 -5.75 -13.70
C TRP A 72 -13.94 -5.71 -14.96
N ARG A 73 -14.19 -4.73 -15.85
CA ARG A 73 -13.62 -4.62 -17.19
C ARG A 73 -12.40 -3.70 -17.30
N LYS A 74 -12.14 -2.86 -16.29
CA LYS A 74 -10.89 -2.09 -16.13
C LYS A 74 -9.85 -2.84 -15.30
N LEU A 75 -10.20 -4.04 -14.81
CA LEU A 75 -9.27 -4.91 -14.12
C LEU A 75 -8.25 -5.46 -15.13
N ASN A 76 -7.10 -4.80 -15.18
CA ASN A 76 -5.93 -5.35 -15.85
C ASN A 76 -5.54 -6.67 -15.17
N ILE A 77 -4.91 -7.60 -15.91
CA ILE A 77 -4.64 -8.99 -15.44
C ILE A 77 -3.91 -8.99 -14.08
N GLY A 78 -3.03 -8.02 -13.85
CA GLY A 78 -2.35 -7.83 -12.56
C GLY A 78 -3.31 -7.55 -11.40
N THR A 79 -4.27 -6.65 -11.55
CA THR A 79 -5.23 -6.33 -10.49
C THR A 79 -6.16 -7.51 -10.19
N VAL A 80 -6.52 -8.30 -11.21
CA VAL A 80 -7.30 -9.53 -11.04
C VAL A 80 -6.54 -10.57 -10.22
N VAL A 81 -5.26 -10.82 -10.54
CA VAL A 81 -4.43 -11.80 -9.81
C VAL A 81 -4.31 -11.42 -8.34
N ILE A 82 -4.07 -10.15 -8.03
CA ILE A 82 -3.91 -9.73 -6.65
C ILE A 82 -5.28 -9.67 -5.93
N ALA A 83 -6.38 -9.35 -6.62
CA ALA A 83 -7.72 -9.47 -6.07
C ALA A 83 -8.08 -10.93 -5.73
N VAL A 84 -7.75 -11.89 -6.58
CA VAL A 84 -7.96 -13.33 -6.32
C VAL A 84 -7.09 -13.79 -5.14
N ALA A 85 -5.82 -13.37 -5.09
CA ALA A 85 -4.94 -13.67 -3.96
C ALA A 85 -5.51 -13.12 -2.64
N LEU A 86 -6.10 -11.92 -2.66
CA LEU A 86 -6.72 -11.32 -1.49
C LEU A 86 -8.01 -12.00 -1.07
N VAL A 87 -8.89 -12.34 -2.02
CA VAL A 87 -10.12 -13.09 -1.75
C VAL A 87 -9.76 -14.45 -1.14
N THR A 88 -8.73 -15.11 -1.66
CA THR A 88 -8.22 -16.38 -1.12
C THR A 88 -7.61 -16.21 0.27
N PHE A 89 -6.88 -15.12 0.52
CA PHE A 89 -6.31 -14.81 1.84
C PHE A 89 -7.38 -14.50 2.89
N TYR A 90 -8.42 -13.74 2.52
CA TYR A 90 -9.54 -13.41 3.40
C TYR A 90 -10.46 -14.62 3.66
N ALA A 91 -10.74 -15.42 2.62
CA ALA A 91 -11.50 -16.67 2.74
C ALA A 91 -10.71 -17.77 3.49
N GLY A 92 -9.39 -17.70 3.46
CA GLY A 92 -8.50 -18.60 4.21
C GLY A 92 -8.52 -18.40 5.72
N GLY A 93 -9.17 -17.36 6.25
CA GLY A 93 -9.28 -17.13 7.70
C GLY A 93 -7.98 -16.68 8.38
N TRP A 94 -6.95 -16.32 7.61
CA TRP A 94 -5.67 -15.80 8.13
C TRP A 94 -5.74 -14.36 8.66
N ALA A 95 -6.93 -13.75 8.63
CA ALA A 95 -7.21 -12.42 9.15
C ALA A 95 -7.65 -12.42 10.63
N ILE A 96 -7.56 -13.57 11.33
CA ILE A 96 -7.79 -13.72 12.78
C ILE A 96 -6.48 -14.18 13.44
#